data_AF-K2C1Y2-F1
#
_entry.id   AF-K2C1Y2-F1
#
_cell.length_a   1.000
_cell.length_b   1.000
_cell.length_c   1.000
_cell.angle_alpha   90.00
_cell.angle_beta   90.00
_cell.angle_gamma   90.00
#
_symmetry.space_group_name_H-M   'P 1'
#
loop_
_entity.id
_entity.type
_entity.pdbx_description
1 polymer ?
#
loop_
_entity_poly.entity_id
_entity_poly.type
_entity_poly.pdbx_seq_one_letter_code
_entity_poly.pdbx_strand_id
1 'polypeptide(L)'
;MFKFNSGMGYKNKFALLLAIALIFTFIFSAAASARELRLGAYKYLSDSDMKKLLQPFVAFLAKSLNAPVKLYITSTYSELSQRFISGELDMAIIPPYAYVKLAAKIKLKLLASMKLEGNYYYNGVIAAKKESAINSLSDFKGKKFAYVSPDSASGYLYPRILFRKSNLNPDKLFAETRFTGSHFDSVKALVSGEVDGIAVFKDSVSFAKIQGLEVSGLKIVSQTENIPHEAFVAQHNMNDAFAQKIQKALTEFKYDPKDLNSISLSNKNVFKMDGWVAGTDSLYDPVREAQKIFPESDSAFDQTADNSTVTIGFYPRSDVDSTIKSFQPLIEYLQKETGLNFKLAFSPNYLDVGNQLLEGNYKLSILTPVALVMAENKSNIQLMPLLQRTIAGKTTYSGVIICKNNPKLNTLNDLKDGVFAFTEPDSISGRLYPLGIFKKNNIHLKTFFKKTYYAGCPKSALGDVISGRADACACTEHEFETLVTDPAVKATLKVLYSTPPIPSEYWTVLGTLDEKLKNKIKDALTKLNGDKQLKDKVLGAIFYDGFSQPSSDGVNELKEILKLIM
;
A
#
# COMPACT_ATOMS: atom_id res chain seq x y z
N MET A 1 26.43 -55.02 -6.93
CA MET A 1 27.81 -55.50 -7.14
C MET A 1 28.07 -55.57 -8.64
N PHE A 2 28.60 -54.50 -9.25
CA PHE A 2 28.93 -54.50 -10.69
C PHE A 2 30.37 -55.02 -10.86
N LYS A 3 30.54 -56.15 -11.55
CA LYS A 3 31.86 -56.69 -11.90
C LYS A 3 32.46 -55.84 -13.02
N PHE A 4 33.54 -55.11 -12.73
CA PHE A 4 34.32 -54.40 -13.75
C PHE A 4 35.23 -55.39 -14.50
N ASN A 5 35.14 -55.35 -15.83
CA ASN A 5 35.94 -56.16 -16.74
C ASN A 5 37.40 -55.64 -16.75
N SER A 6 38.38 -56.52 -16.53
CA SER A 6 39.78 -56.16 -16.21
C SER A 6 40.65 -55.72 -17.39
N GLY A 7 40.12 -55.69 -18.63
CA GLY A 7 40.90 -55.38 -19.84
C GLY A 7 40.94 -53.92 -20.28
N MET A 8 40.35 -52.98 -19.53
CA MET A 8 40.22 -51.59 -19.99
C MET A 8 41.44 -50.74 -19.58
N GLY A 9 42.20 -50.25 -20.57
CA GLY A 9 43.39 -49.40 -20.36
C GLY A 9 43.09 -48.11 -19.60
N TYR A 10 44.08 -47.59 -18.86
CA TYR A 10 43.94 -46.46 -17.93
C TYR A 10 43.23 -45.22 -18.52
N LYS A 11 43.47 -44.89 -19.79
CA LYS A 11 42.81 -43.76 -20.48
C LYS A 11 41.29 -43.95 -20.63
N ASN A 12 40.83 -45.18 -20.85
CA ASN A 12 39.42 -45.49 -21.05
C ASN A 12 38.65 -45.57 -19.72
N LYS A 13 39.32 -45.96 -18.62
CA LYS A 13 38.76 -45.88 -17.27
C LYS A 13 38.59 -44.42 -16.80
N PHE A 14 39.53 -43.54 -17.16
CA PHE A 14 39.45 -42.11 -16.84
C PHE A 14 38.33 -41.40 -17.63
N ALA A 15 38.18 -41.72 -18.91
CA ALA A 15 37.08 -41.20 -19.73
C ALA A 15 35.69 -41.66 -19.25
N LEU A 16 35.56 -42.91 -18.79
CA LEU A 16 34.32 -43.44 -18.23
C LEU A 16 33.97 -42.79 -16.86
N LEU A 17 34.97 -42.55 -16.01
CA LEU A 17 34.80 -41.81 -14.76
C LEU A 17 34.44 -40.35 -14.99
N LEU A 18 35.02 -39.70 -16.01
CA LEU A 18 34.65 -38.33 -16.41
C LEU A 18 33.23 -38.26 -16.97
N ALA A 19 32.81 -39.25 -17.78
CA ALA A 19 31.46 -39.32 -18.32
C ALA A 19 30.41 -39.57 -17.23
N ILE A 20 30.69 -40.43 -16.25
CA ILE A 20 29.81 -40.66 -15.08
C ILE A 20 29.77 -39.41 -14.20
N ALA A 21 30.89 -38.71 -13.99
CA ALA A 21 30.94 -37.45 -13.25
C ALA A 21 30.19 -36.31 -13.97
N LEU A 22 30.26 -36.25 -15.31
CA LEU A 22 29.51 -35.31 -16.16
C LEU A 22 28.00 -35.61 -16.17
N ILE A 23 27.61 -36.89 -16.17
CA ILE A 23 26.20 -37.29 -16.04
C ILE A 23 25.69 -37.01 -14.62
N PHE A 24 26.50 -37.22 -13.57
CA PHE A 24 26.15 -36.85 -12.20
C PHE A 24 26.07 -35.33 -11.99
N THR A 25 26.92 -34.53 -12.64
CA THR A 25 26.81 -33.06 -12.61
C THR A 25 25.62 -32.54 -13.43
N PHE A 26 25.24 -33.20 -14.53
CA PHE A 26 24.03 -32.86 -15.27
C PHE A 26 22.74 -33.21 -14.51
N ILE A 27 22.72 -34.32 -13.76
CA ILE A 27 21.57 -34.72 -12.95
C ILE A 27 21.45 -33.83 -11.69
N PHE A 28 22.56 -33.36 -11.10
CA PHE A 28 22.52 -32.41 -9.97
C PHE A 28 22.28 -30.95 -10.37
N SER A 29 22.56 -30.55 -11.61
CA SER A 29 22.24 -29.21 -12.11
C SER A 29 20.76 -29.01 -12.45
N ALA A 30 19.99 -30.09 -12.59
CA ALA A 30 18.56 -30.07 -12.88
C ALA A 30 17.65 -29.86 -11.64
N ALA A 31 18.22 -29.78 -10.44
CA ALA A 31 17.53 -29.17 -9.29
C ALA A 31 17.60 -27.64 -9.42
N ALA A 32 17.03 -27.10 -10.49
CA ALA A 32 16.67 -25.69 -10.55
C ALA A 32 15.75 -25.45 -9.34
N SER A 33 16.30 -24.82 -8.30
CA SER A 33 15.54 -24.42 -7.12
C SER A 33 14.29 -23.69 -7.61
N ALA A 34 13.13 -24.32 -7.46
CA ALA A 34 11.88 -23.80 -7.98
C ALA A 34 11.70 -22.37 -7.45
N ARG A 35 11.53 -21.41 -8.37
CA ARG A 35 11.34 -20.00 -8.02
C ARG A 35 10.22 -19.87 -6.98
N GLU A 36 10.51 -19.20 -5.86
CA GLU A 36 9.51 -18.88 -4.85
C GLU A 36 8.40 -18.02 -5.47
N LEU A 37 7.15 -18.47 -5.33
CA LEU A 37 5.96 -17.76 -5.77
C LEU A 37 5.44 -16.86 -4.65
N ARG A 38 5.18 -15.60 -4.97
CA ARG A 38 4.67 -14.60 -4.03
C ARG A 38 3.17 -14.46 -4.20
N LEU A 39 2.41 -14.93 -3.21
CA LEU A 39 0.96 -14.83 -3.15
C LEU A 39 0.54 -13.67 -2.26
N GLY A 40 -0.15 -12.68 -2.83
CA GLY A 40 -0.76 -11.60 -2.08
C GLY A 40 -2.18 -11.93 -1.61
N ALA A 41 -2.52 -11.48 -0.40
CA ALA A 41 -3.87 -11.46 0.11
C ALA A 41 -4.09 -10.18 0.93
N TYR A 42 -5.35 -9.75 1.08
CA TYR A 42 -5.70 -8.59 1.89
C TYR A 42 -6.24 -9.01 3.25
N LYS A 43 -6.17 -8.07 4.19
CA LYS A 43 -6.66 -8.25 5.55
C LYS A 43 -8.19 -8.09 5.64
N TYR A 44 -8.87 -9.13 6.08
CA TYR A 44 -10.26 -9.05 6.54
C TYR A 44 -10.51 -9.71 7.91
N LEU A 45 -9.48 -10.35 8.48
CA LEU A 45 -9.39 -10.86 9.85
C LEU A 45 -8.10 -10.30 10.51
N SER A 46 -7.84 -10.64 11.78
CA SER A 46 -6.54 -10.35 12.41
C SER A 46 -5.37 -11.02 11.67
N ASP A 47 -4.14 -10.49 11.78
CA ASP A 47 -2.97 -11.07 11.06
C ASP A 47 -2.72 -12.53 11.46
N SER A 48 -2.93 -12.84 12.75
CA SER A 48 -2.81 -14.20 13.28
C SER A 48 -3.84 -15.14 12.66
N ASP A 49 -5.10 -14.69 12.55
CA ASP A 49 -6.18 -15.50 12.00
C ASP A 49 -6.09 -15.62 10.48
N MET A 50 -5.71 -14.55 9.77
CA MET A 50 -5.41 -14.58 8.34
C MET A 50 -4.31 -15.60 8.04
N LYS A 51 -3.23 -15.61 8.84
CA LYS A 51 -2.15 -16.57 8.68
C LYS A 51 -2.63 -17.99 8.94
N LYS A 52 -3.38 -18.25 10.02
CA LYS A 52 -3.96 -19.57 10.30
C LYS A 52 -4.89 -20.05 9.18
N LEU A 53 -5.71 -19.15 8.63
CA LEU A 53 -6.65 -19.44 7.55
C LEU A 53 -5.95 -19.78 6.23
N LEU A 54 -4.91 -19.01 5.86
CA LEU A 54 -4.27 -19.15 4.56
C LEU A 54 -3.08 -20.10 4.55
N GLN A 55 -2.48 -20.41 5.70
CA GLN A 55 -1.28 -21.25 5.75
C GLN A 55 -1.50 -22.70 5.28
N PRO A 56 -2.62 -23.40 5.60
CA PRO A 56 -2.91 -24.72 5.02
C PRO A 56 -3.06 -24.67 3.50
N PHE A 57 -3.74 -23.65 2.99
CA PHE A 57 -3.90 -23.39 1.56
C PHE A 57 -2.55 -23.13 0.86
N VAL A 58 -1.70 -22.30 1.46
CA VAL A 58 -0.34 -22.02 0.97
C VAL A 58 0.53 -23.27 0.96
N ALA A 59 0.46 -24.10 2.01
CA ALA A 59 1.19 -25.36 2.08
C ALA A 59 0.72 -26.36 1.00
N PHE A 60 -0.60 -26.43 0.77
CA PHE A 60 -1.17 -27.25 -0.28
C PHE A 60 -0.71 -26.79 -1.68
N LEU A 61 -0.77 -25.48 -1.95
CA LEU A 61 -0.28 -24.92 -3.22
C LEU A 61 1.21 -25.21 -3.41
N ALA A 62 2.03 -25.01 -2.37
CA ALA A 62 3.46 -25.27 -2.46
C ALA A 62 3.77 -26.74 -2.82
N LYS A 63 3.06 -27.67 -2.17
CA LYS A 63 3.16 -29.10 -2.46
C LYS A 63 2.68 -29.44 -3.87
N SER A 64 1.53 -28.94 -4.29
CA SER A 64 0.92 -29.24 -5.59
C SER A 64 1.73 -28.67 -6.76
N LEU A 65 2.36 -27.51 -6.54
CA LEU A 65 3.18 -26.84 -7.55
C LEU A 65 4.61 -27.36 -7.59
N ASN A 66 5.06 -28.06 -6.54
CA ASN A 66 6.46 -28.39 -6.30
C ASN A 66 7.34 -27.12 -6.34
N ALA A 67 6.86 -26.06 -5.71
CA ALA A 67 7.51 -24.75 -5.65
C ALA A 67 7.20 -24.06 -4.31
N PRO A 68 8.15 -23.33 -3.70
CA PRO A 68 7.87 -22.56 -2.50
C PRO A 68 6.79 -21.49 -2.78
N VAL A 69 5.81 -21.36 -1.89
CA VAL A 69 4.81 -20.28 -1.94
C VAL A 69 4.93 -19.45 -0.69
N LYS A 70 5.16 -18.15 -0.86
CA LYS A 70 5.28 -17.18 0.21
C LYS A 70 4.06 -16.26 0.22
N LEU A 71 3.39 -16.23 1.37
CA LEU A 71 2.21 -15.41 1.59
C LEU A 71 2.61 -13.98 2.02
N TYR A 72 2.02 -13.00 1.37
CA TYR A 72 2.09 -11.57 1.70
C TYR A 72 0.70 -11.07 2.04
N ILE A 73 0.45 -10.84 3.33
CA ILE A 73 -0.79 -10.21 3.80
C ILE A 73 -0.56 -8.70 3.80
N THR A 74 -1.33 -7.97 2.99
CA THR A 74 -1.24 -6.51 2.93
C THR A 74 -2.19 -5.85 3.93
N SER A 75 -1.82 -4.65 4.37
CA SER A 75 -2.62 -3.87 5.33
C SER A 75 -3.87 -3.28 4.69
N THR A 76 -3.82 -3.02 3.37
CA THR A 76 -4.95 -2.44 2.62
C THR A 76 -5.15 -3.11 1.25
N TYR A 77 -6.32 -2.87 0.65
CA TYR A 77 -6.68 -3.39 -0.67
C TYR A 77 -5.88 -2.67 -1.78
N SER A 78 -5.61 -1.37 -1.58
CA SER A 78 -4.77 -0.57 -2.48
C SER A 78 -3.33 -1.06 -2.47
N GLU A 79 -2.76 -1.37 -1.30
CA GLU A 79 -1.41 -1.97 -1.21
C GLU A 79 -1.35 -3.30 -1.99
N LEU A 80 -2.36 -4.17 -1.85
CA LEU A 80 -2.42 -5.44 -2.60
C LEU A 80 -2.39 -5.18 -4.11
N SER A 81 -3.24 -4.28 -4.58
CA SER A 81 -3.37 -3.94 -6.00
C SER A 81 -2.06 -3.33 -6.53
N GLN A 82 -1.44 -2.42 -5.78
CA GLN A 82 -0.18 -1.77 -6.15
C GLN A 82 0.98 -2.76 -6.22
N ARG A 83 1.14 -3.65 -5.23
CA ARG A 83 2.16 -4.71 -5.25
C ARG A 83 1.95 -5.71 -6.39
N PHE A 84 0.70 -5.95 -6.78
CA PHE A 84 0.42 -6.77 -7.95
C PHE A 84 0.79 -6.03 -9.24
N ILE A 85 0.41 -4.76 -9.40
CA ILE A 85 0.77 -3.94 -10.57
C ILE A 85 2.28 -3.83 -10.74
N SER A 86 3.04 -3.67 -9.65
CA SER A 86 4.51 -3.51 -9.69
C SER A 86 5.27 -4.81 -9.98
N GLY A 87 4.59 -5.96 -10.07
CA GLY A 87 5.26 -7.26 -10.21
C GLY A 87 5.91 -7.78 -8.93
N GLU A 88 5.65 -7.15 -7.77
CA GLU A 88 6.07 -7.64 -6.46
C GLU A 88 5.34 -8.93 -6.05
N LEU A 89 4.17 -9.19 -6.62
CA LEU A 89 3.40 -10.42 -6.44
C LEU A 89 3.29 -11.18 -7.75
N ASP A 90 3.43 -12.51 -7.69
CA ASP A 90 3.23 -13.38 -8.85
C ASP A 90 1.75 -13.76 -8.99
N MET A 91 1.04 -13.82 -7.87
CA MET A 91 -0.38 -14.17 -7.74
C MET A 91 -1.04 -13.35 -6.63
N ALA A 92 -2.36 -13.16 -6.70
CA ALA A 92 -3.12 -12.47 -5.65
C ALA A 92 -4.56 -12.96 -5.53
N ILE A 93 -5.10 -12.94 -4.31
CA ILE A 93 -6.53 -13.06 -4.02
C ILE A 93 -7.10 -11.65 -3.92
N ILE A 94 -7.86 -11.22 -4.93
CA ILE A 94 -8.31 -9.85 -5.10
C ILE A 94 -9.83 -9.73 -4.86
N PRO A 95 -10.29 -8.75 -4.06
CA PRO A 95 -11.72 -8.48 -3.90
C PRO A 95 -12.40 -8.14 -5.23
N PRO A 96 -13.69 -8.44 -5.41
CA PRO A 96 -14.37 -8.34 -6.70
C PRO A 96 -14.32 -6.95 -7.36
N TYR A 97 -14.48 -5.86 -6.59
CA TYR A 97 -14.41 -4.51 -7.18
C TYR A 97 -12.97 -4.08 -7.51
N ALA A 98 -12.01 -4.40 -6.64
CA ALA A 98 -10.59 -4.24 -6.94
C ALA A 98 -10.17 -5.03 -8.20
N TYR A 99 -10.71 -6.24 -8.40
CA TYR A 99 -10.46 -7.05 -9.59
C TYR A 99 -10.94 -6.34 -10.86
N VAL A 100 -12.19 -5.85 -10.87
CA VAL A 100 -12.74 -5.11 -12.02
C VAL A 100 -11.89 -3.88 -12.35
N LYS A 101 -11.51 -3.08 -11.33
CA LYS A 101 -10.65 -1.90 -11.51
C LYS A 101 -9.27 -2.29 -12.04
N LEU A 102 -8.69 -3.38 -11.55
CA LEU A 102 -7.38 -3.85 -11.95
C LEU A 102 -7.39 -4.39 -13.40
N ALA A 103 -8.38 -5.21 -13.75
CA ALA A 103 -8.55 -5.78 -15.08
C ALA A 103 -8.81 -4.70 -16.15
N ALA A 104 -9.39 -3.56 -15.77
CA ALA A 104 -9.52 -2.39 -16.65
C ALA A 104 -8.18 -1.66 -16.90
N LYS A 105 -7.21 -1.78 -15.98
CA LYS A 105 -5.94 -1.03 -16.02
C LYS A 105 -4.76 -1.85 -16.56
N ILE A 106 -4.73 -3.15 -16.32
CA ILE A 106 -3.61 -4.03 -16.69
C ILE A 106 -4.09 -5.35 -17.28
N LYS A 107 -3.24 -5.98 -18.09
CA LYS A 107 -3.41 -7.38 -18.47
C LYS A 107 -3.05 -8.25 -17.26
N LEU A 108 -3.87 -9.27 -17.00
CA LEU A 108 -3.68 -10.28 -15.97
C LEU A 108 -4.34 -11.60 -16.38
N LYS A 109 -4.07 -12.69 -15.67
CA LYS A 109 -4.76 -13.97 -15.83
C LYS A 109 -5.69 -14.20 -14.65
N LEU A 110 -7.00 -14.27 -14.89
CA LEU A 110 -7.94 -14.80 -13.90
C LEU A 110 -7.82 -16.32 -13.87
N LEU A 111 -7.30 -16.86 -12.76
CA LEU A 111 -7.10 -18.30 -12.61
C LEU A 111 -8.31 -18.96 -12.00
N ALA A 112 -8.88 -18.37 -10.95
CA ALA A 112 -10.00 -18.96 -10.25
C ALA A 112 -10.93 -17.92 -9.64
N SER A 113 -12.16 -18.32 -9.37
CA SER A 113 -13.12 -17.55 -8.58
C SER A 113 -13.50 -18.35 -7.34
N MET A 114 -13.63 -17.68 -6.20
CA MET A 114 -13.97 -18.36 -4.95
C MET A 114 -15.44 -18.82 -4.98
N LYS A 115 -15.70 -19.98 -4.37
CA LYS A 115 -17.03 -20.56 -4.20
C LYS A 115 -17.22 -21.00 -2.75
N LEU A 116 -18.32 -20.59 -2.14
CA LEU A 116 -18.67 -20.90 -0.76
C LEU A 116 -20.05 -21.53 -0.70
N GLU A 117 -20.16 -22.72 -0.09
CA GLU A 117 -21.44 -23.41 0.12
C GLU A 117 -22.34 -23.54 -1.13
N GLY A 118 -21.74 -23.85 -2.28
CA GLY A 118 -22.44 -23.95 -3.56
C GLY A 118 -22.62 -22.61 -4.26
N ASN A 119 -22.31 -21.49 -3.60
CA ASN A 119 -22.63 -20.14 -4.02
C ASN A 119 -21.39 -19.37 -4.52
N TYR A 120 -21.59 -18.64 -5.62
CA TYR A 120 -20.58 -17.76 -6.20
C TYR A 120 -20.71 -16.31 -5.70
N TYR A 121 -21.75 -16.06 -4.91
CA TYR A 121 -22.15 -14.73 -4.49
C TYR A 121 -22.33 -14.63 -2.98
N TYR A 122 -22.08 -13.44 -2.45
CA TYR A 122 -22.38 -13.03 -1.09
C TYR A 122 -23.14 -11.70 -1.09
N ASN A 123 -23.51 -11.23 0.10
CA ASN A 123 -24.14 -9.92 0.29
C ASN A 123 -23.34 -9.03 1.25
N GLY A 124 -23.38 -7.73 0.99
CA GLY A 124 -23.05 -6.68 1.94
C GLY A 124 -24.23 -6.31 2.82
N VAL A 125 -23.94 -5.70 3.97
CA VAL A 125 -24.93 -5.14 4.90
C VAL A 125 -24.51 -3.75 5.33
N ILE A 126 -25.51 -2.90 5.55
CA ILE A 126 -25.37 -1.65 6.28
C ILE A 126 -25.89 -1.90 7.70
N ALA A 127 -25.08 -1.60 8.71
CA ALA A 127 -25.40 -1.90 10.11
C ALA A 127 -25.27 -0.66 11.01
N ALA A 128 -26.02 -0.66 12.11
CA ALA A 128 -26.02 0.35 13.16
C ALA A 128 -26.19 -0.30 14.55
N LYS A 129 -26.07 0.46 15.63
CA LYS A 129 -26.39 -0.04 16.98
C LYS A 129 -27.90 -0.21 17.15
N LYS A 130 -28.35 -1.27 17.83
CA LYS A 130 -29.76 -1.57 18.12
C LYS A 130 -30.46 -0.43 18.82
N GLU A 131 -29.81 0.14 19.83
CA GLU A 131 -30.29 1.26 20.65
C GLU A 131 -30.31 2.62 19.93
N SER A 132 -29.71 2.71 18.73
CA SER A 132 -29.75 3.94 17.94
C SER A 132 -31.13 4.14 17.29
N ALA A 133 -31.48 5.41 17.05
CA ALA A 133 -32.67 5.80 16.31
C ALA A 133 -32.61 5.49 14.79
N ILE A 134 -31.57 4.77 14.32
CA ILE A 134 -31.34 4.49 12.90
C ILE A 134 -32.08 3.19 12.52
N ASN A 135 -33.18 3.29 11.76
CA ASN A 135 -33.97 2.13 11.35
C ASN A 135 -34.12 2.01 9.82
N SER A 136 -33.71 3.04 9.10
CA SER A 136 -33.77 3.14 7.63
C SER A 136 -32.51 3.80 7.09
N LEU A 137 -32.29 3.71 5.77
CA LEU A 137 -31.15 4.37 5.12
C LEU A 137 -31.19 5.91 5.29
N SER A 138 -32.38 6.50 5.34
CA SER A 138 -32.57 7.94 5.55
C SER A 138 -32.11 8.42 6.93
N ASP A 139 -32.16 7.56 7.95
CA ASP A 139 -31.78 7.93 9.33
C ASP A 139 -30.27 8.11 9.51
N PHE A 140 -29.47 7.73 8.51
CA PHE A 140 -28.04 8.04 8.48
C PHE A 140 -27.72 9.50 8.14
N LYS A 141 -28.73 10.33 7.84
CA LYS A 141 -28.51 11.76 7.57
C LYS A 141 -27.83 12.44 8.77
N GLY A 142 -26.68 13.08 8.52
CA GLY A 142 -25.89 13.75 9.55
C GLY A 142 -25.22 12.81 10.55
N LYS A 143 -25.12 11.51 10.26
CA LYS A 143 -24.44 10.51 11.11
C LYS A 143 -23.00 10.29 10.68
N LYS A 144 -22.19 9.70 11.56
CA LYS A 144 -20.83 9.23 11.25
C LYS A 144 -20.90 7.84 10.64
N PHE A 145 -20.29 7.64 9.48
CA PHE A 145 -20.37 6.37 8.76
C PHE A 145 -18.99 5.85 8.35
N ALA A 146 -18.73 4.56 8.55
CA ALA A 146 -17.50 3.92 8.11
C ALA A 146 -17.72 3.00 6.90
N TYR A 147 -16.87 3.18 5.91
CA TYR A 147 -16.66 2.26 4.80
C TYR A 147 -15.41 1.43 5.04
N VAL A 148 -15.28 0.29 4.37
CA VAL A 148 -14.09 -0.58 4.50
C VAL A 148 -12.92 -0.01 3.72
N SER A 149 -13.09 0.14 2.42
CA SER A 149 -12.06 0.61 1.49
C SER A 149 -12.72 1.15 0.22
N PRO A 150 -12.13 2.16 -0.46
CA PRO A 150 -12.61 2.63 -1.76
C PRO A 150 -12.72 1.53 -2.83
N ASP A 151 -11.93 0.46 -2.71
CA ASP A 151 -11.91 -0.66 -3.65
C ASP A 151 -12.77 -1.85 -3.18
N SER A 152 -13.57 -1.66 -2.12
CA SER A 152 -14.45 -2.71 -1.59
C SER A 152 -15.81 -2.72 -2.30
N ALA A 153 -16.27 -3.90 -2.72
CA ALA A 153 -17.62 -4.06 -3.27
C ALA A 153 -18.69 -3.90 -2.18
N SER A 154 -18.68 -4.78 -1.17
CA SER A 154 -19.66 -4.78 -0.08
C SER A 154 -19.46 -3.68 0.95
N GLY A 155 -18.24 -3.18 1.10
CA GLY A 155 -17.89 -2.16 2.08
C GLY A 155 -17.81 -0.74 1.51
N TYR A 156 -18.11 -0.53 0.22
CA TYR A 156 -18.14 0.80 -0.39
C TYR A 156 -19.10 0.90 -1.60
N LEU A 157 -18.82 0.21 -2.71
CA LEU A 157 -19.58 0.39 -3.97
C LEU A 157 -21.07 0.10 -3.84
N TYR A 158 -21.42 -1.12 -3.41
CA TYR A 158 -22.82 -1.56 -3.32
C TYR A 158 -23.65 -0.82 -2.25
N PRO A 159 -23.11 -0.52 -1.05
CA PRO A 159 -23.76 0.35 -0.08
C PRO A 159 -24.10 1.74 -0.65
N ARG A 160 -23.16 2.37 -1.39
CA ARG A 160 -23.43 3.65 -2.06
C ARG A 160 -24.56 3.52 -3.09
N ILE A 161 -24.60 2.41 -3.83
CA ILE A 161 -25.71 2.10 -4.75
C ILE A 161 -27.04 2.00 -4.00
N LEU A 162 -27.09 1.34 -2.83
CA LEU A 162 -28.30 1.29 -2.01
C LEU A 162 -28.78 2.68 -1.62
N PHE A 163 -27.89 3.55 -1.14
CA PHE A 163 -28.26 4.94 -0.81
C PHE A 163 -28.82 5.67 -2.03
N ARG A 164 -28.14 5.61 -3.19
CA ARG A 164 -28.64 6.24 -4.43
C ARG A 164 -29.98 5.68 -4.89
N LYS A 165 -30.17 4.36 -4.87
CA LYS A 165 -31.45 3.69 -5.18
C LYS A 165 -32.58 4.14 -4.24
N SER A 166 -32.25 4.59 -3.03
CA SER A 166 -33.19 5.20 -2.09
C SER A 166 -33.30 6.73 -2.20
N ASN A 167 -32.85 7.33 -3.31
CA ASN A 167 -32.82 8.78 -3.54
C ASN A 167 -32.01 9.57 -2.51
N LEU A 168 -31.03 8.92 -1.86
CA LEU A 168 -30.10 9.55 -0.93
C LEU A 168 -28.75 9.72 -1.63
N ASN A 169 -28.15 10.90 -1.49
CA ASN A 169 -26.81 11.14 -2.01
C ASN A 169 -25.77 10.71 -0.95
N PRO A 170 -25.08 9.56 -1.12
CA PRO A 170 -24.12 9.07 -0.13
C PRO A 170 -22.93 10.02 0.11
N ASP A 171 -22.68 10.97 -0.79
CA ASP A 171 -21.57 11.92 -0.67
C ASP A 171 -21.95 13.18 0.13
N LYS A 172 -23.26 13.39 0.37
CA LYS A 172 -23.81 14.52 1.13
C LYS A 172 -24.67 14.09 2.32
N LEU A 173 -24.90 12.78 2.48
CA LEU A 173 -25.80 12.23 3.50
C LEU A 173 -25.21 12.34 4.91
N PHE A 174 -23.95 11.98 5.07
CA PHE A 174 -23.30 11.80 6.37
C PHE A 174 -22.69 13.09 6.89
N ALA A 175 -22.57 13.23 8.22
CA ALA A 175 -21.78 14.31 8.81
C ALA A 175 -20.28 14.06 8.63
N GLU A 176 -19.87 12.79 8.66
CA GLU A 176 -18.49 12.35 8.52
C GLU A 176 -18.45 10.96 7.91
N THR A 177 -17.51 10.71 7.01
CA THR A 177 -17.21 9.37 6.49
C THR A 177 -15.74 9.04 6.68
N ARG A 178 -15.42 7.79 7.01
CA ARG A 178 -14.03 7.31 7.09
C ARG A 178 -13.86 5.91 6.51
N PHE A 179 -12.63 5.56 6.15
CA PHE A 179 -12.26 4.22 5.74
C PHE A 179 -11.52 3.49 6.87
N THR A 180 -11.97 2.29 7.23
CA THR A 180 -11.37 1.50 8.32
C THR A 180 -10.29 0.53 7.85
N GLY A 181 -10.15 0.32 6.54
CA GLY A 181 -9.18 -0.60 5.95
C GLY A 181 -9.63 -2.07 5.93
N SER A 182 -10.36 -2.52 6.95
CA SER A 182 -10.87 -3.89 7.04
C SER A 182 -12.32 -3.99 7.56
N HIS A 183 -12.96 -5.12 7.28
CA HIS A 183 -14.30 -5.45 7.78
C HIS A 183 -14.35 -5.55 9.30
N PHE A 184 -13.35 -6.18 9.92
CA PHE A 184 -13.25 -6.29 11.37
C PHE A 184 -13.13 -4.91 12.03
N ASP A 185 -12.29 -4.03 11.47
CA ASP A 185 -12.10 -2.68 12.01
C ASP A 185 -13.35 -1.80 11.84
N SER A 186 -14.15 -2.03 10.78
CA SER A 186 -15.49 -1.44 10.66
C SER A 186 -16.41 -1.90 11.79
N VAL A 187 -16.51 -3.20 12.06
CA VAL A 187 -17.36 -3.70 13.15
C VAL A 187 -16.87 -3.18 14.51
N LYS A 188 -15.55 -3.17 14.74
CA LYS A 188 -14.94 -2.62 15.96
C LYS A 188 -15.29 -1.15 16.16
N ALA A 189 -15.18 -0.33 15.10
CA ALA A 189 -15.54 1.08 15.12
C ALA A 189 -17.01 1.33 15.48
N LEU A 190 -17.92 0.49 14.98
CA LEU A 190 -19.34 0.60 15.33
C LEU A 190 -19.59 0.20 16.78
N VAL A 191 -18.99 -0.91 17.23
CA VAL A 191 -19.13 -1.38 18.62
C VAL A 191 -18.60 -0.33 19.60
N SER A 192 -17.43 0.26 19.34
CA SER A 192 -16.84 1.32 20.18
C SER A 192 -17.62 2.63 20.15
N GLY A 193 -18.55 2.82 19.20
CA GLY A 193 -19.31 4.05 19.05
C GLY A 193 -18.53 5.19 18.39
N GLU A 194 -17.39 4.89 17.76
CA GLU A 194 -16.64 5.87 16.96
C GLU A 194 -17.42 6.31 15.71
N VAL A 195 -18.31 5.44 15.22
CA VAL A 195 -19.24 5.70 14.11
C VAL A 195 -20.65 5.23 14.47
N ASP A 196 -21.65 5.81 13.82
CA ASP A 196 -23.05 5.45 13.99
C ASP A 196 -23.50 4.34 13.03
N GLY A 197 -22.78 4.17 11.92
CA GLY A 197 -23.10 3.21 10.86
C GLY A 197 -21.88 2.66 10.15
N ILE A 198 -22.00 1.45 9.62
CA ILE A 198 -20.95 0.81 8.81
C ILE A 198 -21.54 0.09 7.61
N ALA A 199 -20.72 -0.11 6.58
CA ALA A 199 -20.98 -1.05 5.50
C ALA A 199 -19.92 -2.16 5.47
N VAL A 200 -20.36 -3.43 5.55
CA VAL A 200 -19.47 -4.60 5.62
C VAL A 200 -20.05 -5.79 4.87
N PHE A 201 -19.30 -6.90 4.69
CA PHE A 201 -19.92 -8.14 4.23
C PHE A 201 -20.77 -8.74 5.37
N LYS A 202 -21.84 -9.47 5.02
CA LYS A 202 -22.85 -9.94 5.99
C LYS A 202 -22.26 -10.69 7.19
N ASP A 203 -21.38 -11.65 6.95
CA ASP A 203 -20.83 -12.49 8.04
C ASP A 203 -19.72 -11.81 8.85
N SER A 204 -19.36 -10.55 8.54
CA SER A 204 -18.34 -9.79 9.29
C SER A 204 -18.71 -9.64 10.75
N VAL A 205 -20.02 -9.49 11.03
CA VAL A 205 -20.55 -9.39 12.39
C VAL A 205 -20.33 -10.71 13.14
N SER A 206 -20.55 -11.85 12.46
CA SER A 206 -20.31 -13.17 13.02
C SER A 206 -18.83 -13.42 13.29
N PHE A 207 -17.93 -13.01 12.39
CA PHE A 207 -16.49 -13.15 12.59
C PHE A 207 -15.96 -12.25 13.70
N ALA A 208 -16.45 -11.01 13.79
CA ALA A 208 -16.13 -10.12 14.90
C ALA A 208 -16.50 -10.75 16.24
N LYS A 209 -17.67 -11.43 16.34
CA LYS A 209 -18.06 -12.19 17.53
C LYS A 209 -17.09 -13.31 17.88
N ILE A 210 -16.62 -14.05 16.87
CA ILE A 210 -15.62 -15.12 17.06
C ILE A 210 -14.31 -14.56 17.60
N GLN A 211 -13.93 -13.37 17.14
CA GLN A 211 -12.72 -12.66 17.56
C GLN A 211 -12.87 -11.90 18.89
N GLY A 212 -13.99 -12.12 19.62
CA GLY A 212 -14.21 -11.60 20.96
C GLY A 212 -14.85 -10.21 21.03
N LEU A 213 -15.40 -9.68 19.93
CA LEU A 213 -16.21 -8.47 19.96
C LEU A 213 -17.64 -8.77 20.39
N GLU A 214 -18.17 -7.96 21.31
CA GLU A 214 -19.58 -7.99 21.70
C GLU A 214 -20.46 -7.31 20.64
N VAL A 215 -21.01 -8.12 19.72
CA VAL A 215 -21.81 -7.64 18.57
C VAL A 215 -23.32 -7.78 18.77
N SER A 216 -23.77 -8.26 19.93
CA SER A 216 -25.20 -8.49 20.23
C SER A 216 -26.03 -7.20 20.17
N GLY A 217 -25.39 -6.05 20.39
CA GLY A 217 -25.96 -4.71 20.27
C GLY A 217 -26.06 -4.15 18.85
N LEU A 218 -25.77 -4.91 17.78
CA LEU A 218 -25.82 -4.44 16.40
C LEU A 218 -27.10 -4.91 15.68
N LYS A 219 -27.60 -4.09 14.74
CA LYS A 219 -28.70 -4.43 13.82
C LYS A 219 -28.32 -4.14 12.37
N ILE A 220 -28.85 -4.95 11.46
CA ILE A 220 -28.77 -4.70 10.01
C ILE A 220 -29.89 -3.72 9.65
N VAL A 221 -29.53 -2.62 8.98
CA VAL A 221 -30.45 -1.59 8.48
C VAL A 221 -30.84 -1.87 7.03
N SER A 222 -29.90 -2.37 6.22
CA SER A 222 -30.15 -2.74 4.83
C SER A 222 -29.16 -3.79 4.34
N GLN A 223 -29.49 -4.49 3.26
CA GLN A 223 -28.67 -5.54 2.63
C GLN A 223 -28.52 -5.25 1.14
N THR A 224 -27.33 -5.51 0.58
CA THR A 224 -27.06 -5.33 -0.85
C THR A 224 -27.65 -6.48 -1.67
N GLU A 225 -27.70 -6.27 -2.99
CA GLU A 225 -27.84 -7.37 -3.94
C GLU A 225 -26.62 -8.32 -3.91
N ASN A 226 -26.65 -9.37 -4.74
CA ASN A 226 -25.61 -10.38 -4.80
C ASN A 226 -24.32 -9.81 -5.41
N ILE A 227 -23.20 -10.09 -4.75
CA ILE A 227 -21.85 -9.65 -5.13
C ILE A 227 -21.01 -10.90 -5.36
N PRO A 228 -20.30 -11.04 -6.50
CA PRO A 228 -19.45 -12.20 -6.74
C PRO A 228 -18.28 -12.24 -5.74
N HIS A 229 -17.84 -13.44 -5.39
CA HIS A 229 -16.68 -13.64 -4.51
C HIS A 229 -15.34 -13.28 -5.17
N GLU A 230 -14.28 -13.34 -4.37
CA GLU A 230 -12.90 -12.98 -4.69
C GLU A 230 -12.36 -13.68 -5.94
N ALA A 231 -11.52 -12.95 -6.68
CA ALA A 231 -10.79 -13.40 -7.85
C ALA A 231 -9.38 -13.84 -7.46
N PHE A 232 -8.97 -15.05 -7.86
CA PHE A 232 -7.57 -15.46 -7.82
C PHE A 232 -6.91 -15.15 -9.15
N VAL A 233 -5.94 -14.24 -9.15
CA VAL A 233 -5.26 -13.78 -10.37
C VAL A 233 -3.77 -14.09 -10.36
N ALA A 234 -3.18 -14.13 -11.55
CA ALA A 234 -1.76 -14.22 -11.79
C ALA A 234 -1.28 -13.16 -12.80
N GLN A 235 0.02 -12.85 -12.74
CA GLN A 235 0.65 -11.96 -13.70
C GLN A 235 0.41 -12.42 -15.14
N HIS A 236 0.19 -11.48 -16.06
CA HIS A 236 -0.07 -11.81 -17.47
C HIS A 236 1.07 -12.56 -18.15
N ASN A 237 2.31 -12.34 -17.70
CA ASN A 237 3.52 -12.97 -18.22
C ASN A 237 3.81 -14.35 -17.61
N MET A 238 2.95 -14.84 -16.71
CA MET A 238 3.05 -16.19 -16.19
C MET A 238 2.85 -17.20 -17.33
N ASN A 239 3.72 -18.21 -17.41
CA ASN A 239 3.61 -19.26 -18.42
C ASN A 239 2.24 -19.96 -18.34
N ASP A 240 1.58 -20.18 -19.48
CA ASP A 240 0.22 -20.72 -19.54
C ASP A 240 0.09 -22.12 -18.95
N ALA A 241 1.06 -23.01 -19.22
CA ALA A 241 1.04 -24.35 -18.64
C ALA A 241 1.18 -24.30 -17.11
N PHE A 242 1.97 -23.35 -16.60
CA PHE A 242 2.10 -23.14 -15.16
C PHE A 242 0.84 -22.51 -14.55
N ALA A 243 0.21 -21.54 -15.24
CA ALA A 243 -1.06 -20.96 -14.83
C ALA A 243 -2.19 -22.01 -14.76
N GLN A 244 -2.25 -22.93 -15.73
CA GLN A 244 -3.18 -24.07 -15.71
C GLN A 244 -2.89 -25.03 -14.54
N LYS A 245 -1.60 -25.29 -14.24
CA LYS A 245 -1.21 -26.09 -13.07
C LYS A 245 -1.70 -25.45 -11.76
N ILE A 246 -1.59 -24.12 -11.64
CA ILE A 246 -2.11 -23.38 -10.49
C ILE A 246 -3.64 -23.46 -10.44
N GLN A 247 -4.33 -23.19 -11.54
CA GLN A 247 -5.80 -23.29 -11.60
C GLN A 247 -6.28 -24.68 -11.17
N LYS A 248 -5.67 -25.75 -11.68
CA LYS A 248 -5.99 -27.12 -11.28
C LYS A 248 -5.81 -27.33 -9.77
N ALA A 249 -4.66 -26.91 -9.22
CA ALA A 249 -4.41 -27.00 -7.78
C ALA A 249 -5.47 -26.21 -6.97
N LEU A 250 -5.84 -25.00 -7.41
CA LEU A 250 -6.89 -24.21 -6.75
C LEU A 250 -8.23 -24.96 -6.71
N THR A 251 -8.62 -25.60 -7.81
CA THR A 251 -9.90 -26.34 -7.92
C THR A 251 -9.92 -27.68 -7.17
N GLU A 252 -8.76 -28.26 -6.91
CA GLU A 252 -8.62 -29.50 -6.12
C GLU A 252 -8.52 -29.25 -4.62
N PHE A 253 -8.18 -28.02 -4.22
CA PHE A 253 -8.01 -27.67 -2.83
C PHE A 253 -9.35 -27.70 -2.08
N LYS A 254 -9.35 -28.41 -0.94
CA LYS A 254 -10.45 -28.43 0.02
C LYS A 254 -9.87 -28.17 1.41
N TYR A 255 -10.52 -27.30 2.17
CA TYR A 255 -10.15 -27.08 3.56
C TYR A 255 -10.44 -28.33 4.41
N ASP A 256 -9.50 -28.72 5.27
CA ASP A 256 -9.79 -29.66 6.34
C ASP A 256 -10.69 -28.94 7.37
N PRO A 257 -11.82 -29.52 7.79
CA PRO A 257 -12.64 -28.98 8.87
C PRO A 257 -11.85 -28.61 10.14
N LYS A 258 -10.72 -29.29 10.42
CA LYS A 258 -9.81 -28.99 11.53
C LYS A 258 -9.08 -27.66 11.38
N ASP A 259 -8.68 -27.30 10.16
CA ASP A 259 -8.03 -26.03 9.87
C ASP A 259 -8.99 -24.86 10.12
N LEU A 260 -10.24 -25.03 9.68
CA LEU A 260 -11.33 -24.08 9.94
C LEU A 260 -11.71 -24.02 11.43
N ASN A 261 -11.53 -25.12 12.18
CA ASN A 261 -11.83 -25.18 13.61
C ASN A 261 -10.81 -24.40 14.44
N SER A 262 -9.56 -24.35 13.99
CA SER A 262 -8.47 -23.61 14.65
C SER A 262 -8.70 -22.09 14.72
N ILE A 263 -9.60 -21.59 13.89
CA ILE A 263 -10.07 -20.19 13.84
C ILE A 263 -11.57 -20.09 14.21
N SER A 264 -12.13 -21.15 14.82
CA SER A 264 -13.53 -21.23 15.26
C SER A 264 -14.59 -20.99 14.16
N LEU A 265 -14.23 -21.17 12.88
CA LEU A 265 -15.15 -21.00 11.75
C LEU A 265 -16.07 -22.22 11.55
N SER A 266 -15.57 -23.45 11.76
CA SER A 266 -16.35 -24.68 11.53
C SER A 266 -17.13 -25.17 12.76
N ASN A 267 -16.62 -25.04 13.99
CA ASN A 267 -17.34 -25.43 15.22
C ASN A 267 -18.63 -24.62 15.51
N LYS A 268 -18.87 -23.53 14.78
CA LYS A 268 -20.06 -22.67 14.93
C LYS A 268 -20.89 -22.53 13.64
N ASN A 269 -20.68 -23.41 12.65
CA ASN A 269 -21.36 -23.38 11.33
C ASN A 269 -21.26 -22.02 10.61
N VAL A 270 -20.16 -21.28 10.77
CA VAL A 270 -20.07 -19.91 10.25
C VAL A 270 -19.55 -19.88 8.81
N PHE A 271 -18.81 -20.91 8.38
CA PHE A 271 -18.21 -20.93 7.05
C PHE A 271 -17.85 -22.36 6.59
N LYS A 272 -18.40 -22.82 5.46
CA LYS A 272 -17.81 -23.92 4.67
C LYS A 272 -17.25 -23.36 3.36
N MET A 273 -15.93 -23.24 3.29
CA MET A 273 -15.23 -22.97 2.03
C MET A 273 -15.23 -24.22 1.16
N ASP A 274 -16.00 -24.20 0.07
CA ASP A 274 -15.94 -25.27 -0.94
C ASP A 274 -14.67 -25.21 -1.78
N GLY A 275 -14.02 -24.04 -1.81
CA GLY A 275 -12.73 -23.82 -2.46
C GLY A 275 -12.84 -22.85 -3.62
N TRP A 276 -12.19 -23.22 -4.73
CA TRP A 276 -12.09 -22.37 -5.92
C TRP A 276 -12.64 -23.11 -7.13
N VAL A 277 -13.20 -22.36 -8.08
CA VAL A 277 -13.57 -22.87 -9.41
C VAL A 277 -12.75 -22.20 -10.49
N ALA A 278 -12.70 -22.79 -11.69
CA ALA A 278 -12.10 -22.13 -12.84
C ALA A 278 -12.70 -20.72 -13.03
N GLY A 279 -11.81 -19.73 -13.14
CA GLY A 279 -12.22 -18.32 -13.17
C GLY A 279 -13.00 -18.00 -14.43
N THR A 280 -14.13 -17.32 -14.28
CA THR A 280 -14.97 -16.87 -15.39
C THR A 280 -15.14 -15.36 -15.28
N ASP A 281 -14.58 -14.61 -16.23
CA ASP A 281 -14.53 -13.15 -16.13
C ASP A 281 -15.93 -12.50 -16.11
N SER A 282 -16.90 -13.09 -16.80
CA SER A 282 -18.30 -12.62 -16.82
C SER A 282 -19.00 -12.74 -15.45
N LEU A 283 -18.45 -13.52 -14.51
CA LEU A 283 -18.94 -13.56 -13.13
C LEU A 283 -18.86 -12.18 -12.46
N TYR A 284 -17.94 -11.33 -12.91
CA TYR A 284 -17.71 -9.98 -12.39
C TYR A 284 -18.48 -8.88 -13.15
N ASP A 285 -19.28 -9.23 -14.17
CA ASP A 285 -20.11 -8.27 -14.90
C ASP A 285 -21.08 -7.48 -14.00
N PRO A 286 -21.75 -8.08 -13.00
CA PRO A 286 -22.58 -7.30 -12.07
C PRO A 286 -21.81 -6.18 -11.37
N VAL A 287 -20.51 -6.39 -11.09
CA VAL A 287 -19.65 -5.38 -10.46
C VAL A 287 -19.25 -4.29 -11.47
N ARG A 288 -19.05 -4.64 -12.75
CA ARG A 288 -18.84 -3.67 -13.83
C ARG A 288 -20.08 -2.78 -14.03
N GLU A 289 -21.27 -3.37 -14.04
CA GLU A 289 -22.52 -2.62 -14.14
C GLU A 289 -22.75 -1.74 -12.90
N ALA A 290 -22.49 -2.28 -11.70
CA ALA A 290 -22.52 -1.51 -10.46
C ALA A 290 -21.55 -0.30 -10.50
N GLN A 291 -20.33 -0.49 -11.01
CA GLN A 291 -19.37 0.59 -11.19
C GLN A 291 -19.90 1.68 -12.12
N LYS A 292 -20.64 1.36 -13.18
CA LYS A 292 -21.22 2.38 -14.09
C LYS A 292 -22.27 3.29 -13.44
N ILE A 293 -22.84 2.90 -12.29
CA ILE A 293 -23.75 3.76 -11.51
C ILE A 293 -22.96 4.89 -10.82
N PHE A 294 -21.67 4.65 -10.53
CA PHE A 294 -20.72 5.61 -10.03
C PHE A 294 -19.49 5.60 -10.95
N PRO A 295 -19.58 6.12 -12.19
CA PRO A 295 -18.41 6.23 -13.05
C PRO A 295 -17.27 6.91 -12.28
N GLU A 296 -16.00 6.71 -12.62
CA GLU A 296 -14.90 7.33 -11.86
C GLU A 296 -15.05 8.88 -11.75
N SER A 297 -15.83 9.50 -12.66
CA SER A 297 -16.30 10.89 -12.61
C SER A 297 -17.35 11.24 -11.53
N ASP A 298 -18.01 10.23 -10.95
CA ASP A 298 -19.00 10.29 -9.85
C ASP A 298 -18.41 9.83 -8.50
N SER A 299 -17.20 9.26 -8.51
CA SER A 299 -16.33 9.18 -7.32
C SER A 299 -15.41 10.39 -7.18
N ALA A 300 -15.41 11.27 -8.19
CA ALA A 300 -14.96 12.63 -7.98
C ALA A 300 -15.96 13.31 -7.05
N PHE A 301 -15.45 13.82 -5.93
CA PHE A 301 -16.09 14.89 -5.19
C PHE A 301 -16.69 15.89 -6.18
N ASP A 302 -18.02 15.92 -6.24
CA ASP A 302 -18.83 17.01 -6.79
C ASP A 302 -18.25 17.71 -8.03
N GLN A 303 -18.51 17.18 -9.23
CA GLN A 303 -18.36 17.94 -10.48
C GLN A 303 -19.45 18.99 -10.71
N THR A 304 -20.27 19.34 -9.69
CA THR A 304 -20.81 20.69 -9.61
C THR A 304 -19.85 21.51 -8.76
N ALA A 305 -18.82 22.04 -9.42
CA ALA A 305 -17.85 22.92 -8.81
C ALA A 305 -18.56 24.12 -8.19
N ASP A 306 -18.84 24.02 -6.89
CA ASP A 306 -18.67 25.16 -6.04
C ASP A 306 -17.19 25.55 -6.13
N ASN A 307 -16.91 26.53 -6.99
CA ASN A 307 -15.59 27.12 -7.15
C ASN A 307 -15.07 27.73 -5.83
N SER A 308 -15.88 27.77 -4.76
CA SER A 308 -15.44 28.23 -3.45
C SER A 308 -14.57 27.24 -2.68
N THR A 309 -14.66 25.91 -2.90
CA THR A 309 -13.93 24.93 -2.05
C THR A 309 -12.70 24.33 -2.74
N VAL A 310 -11.54 24.43 -2.09
CA VAL A 310 -10.25 23.85 -2.48
C VAL A 310 -9.91 22.65 -1.60
N THR A 311 -9.91 21.46 -2.18
CA THR A 311 -9.47 20.23 -1.50
C THR A 311 -7.94 20.11 -1.57
N ILE A 312 -7.29 20.09 -0.41
CA ILE A 312 -5.85 19.88 -0.23
C ILE A 312 -5.57 18.40 0.05
N GLY A 313 -4.99 17.70 -0.92
CA GLY A 313 -4.72 16.27 -0.83
C GLY A 313 -3.27 15.92 -0.51
N PHE A 314 -3.04 15.01 0.45
CA PHE A 314 -1.70 14.50 0.78
C PHE A 314 -1.75 13.20 1.58
N TYR A 315 -0.59 12.55 1.76
CA TYR A 315 -0.46 11.41 2.66
C TYR A 315 -0.07 11.90 4.06
N PRO A 316 -0.87 11.63 5.11
CA PRO A 316 -0.58 12.10 6.47
C PRO A 316 0.61 11.32 7.08
N ARG A 317 1.53 12.05 7.72
CA ARG A 317 2.71 11.46 8.39
C ARG A 317 2.47 11.01 9.84
N SER A 318 1.32 11.38 10.39
CA SER A 318 0.85 11.02 11.71
C SER A 318 -0.62 10.62 11.62
N ASP A 319 -1.25 10.32 12.76
CA ASP A 319 -2.68 10.07 12.78
C ASP A 319 -3.47 11.26 12.21
N VAL A 320 -4.65 10.94 11.66
CA VAL A 320 -5.48 11.90 10.92
C VAL A 320 -5.92 13.07 11.81
N ASP A 321 -6.28 12.81 13.06
CA ASP A 321 -6.77 13.85 13.98
C ASP A 321 -5.65 14.85 14.33
N SER A 322 -4.46 14.35 14.65
CA SER A 322 -3.27 15.19 14.88
C SER A 322 -2.91 15.97 13.62
N THR A 323 -3.00 15.34 12.45
CA THR A 323 -2.75 16.00 11.17
C THR A 323 -3.74 17.15 10.93
N ILE A 324 -5.04 16.91 11.13
CA ILE A 324 -6.08 17.96 11.00
C ILE A 324 -5.78 19.11 11.95
N LYS A 325 -5.48 18.82 13.22
CA LYS A 325 -5.13 19.85 14.23
C LYS A 325 -3.91 20.66 13.81
N SER A 326 -2.86 20.01 13.31
CA SER A 326 -1.64 20.69 12.84
C SER A 326 -1.89 21.60 11.64
N PHE A 327 -2.78 21.22 10.73
CA PHE A 327 -3.11 22.01 9.54
C PHE A 327 -4.17 23.09 9.78
N GLN A 328 -4.92 23.01 10.88
CA GLN A 328 -6.01 23.94 11.18
C GLN A 328 -5.60 25.42 11.12
N PRO A 329 -4.45 25.87 11.68
CA PRO A 329 -4.02 27.26 11.57
C PRO A 329 -3.80 27.72 10.12
N LEU A 330 -3.27 26.83 9.26
CA LEU A 330 -3.08 27.10 7.84
C LEU A 330 -4.41 27.16 7.09
N ILE A 331 -5.33 26.27 7.40
CA ILE A 331 -6.67 26.28 6.80
C ILE A 331 -7.41 27.58 7.13
N GLU A 332 -7.44 27.97 8.41
CA GLU A 332 -8.08 29.22 8.84
C GLU A 332 -7.44 30.46 8.18
N TYR A 333 -6.10 30.47 8.10
CA TYR A 333 -5.37 31.52 7.41
C TYR A 333 -5.75 31.61 5.93
N LEU A 334 -5.71 30.48 5.21
CA LEU A 334 -6.04 30.43 3.79
C LEU A 334 -7.50 30.84 3.53
N GLN A 335 -8.43 30.41 4.38
CA GLN A 335 -9.83 30.82 4.28
C GLN A 335 -9.99 32.33 4.46
N LYS A 336 -9.33 32.92 5.47
CA LYS A 336 -9.39 34.35 5.73
C LYS A 336 -8.74 35.18 4.62
N GLU A 337 -7.57 34.77 4.15
CA GLU A 337 -6.77 35.53 3.18
C GLU A 337 -7.36 35.43 1.76
N THR A 338 -7.92 34.27 1.40
CA THR A 338 -8.45 34.04 0.05
C THR A 338 -9.98 34.14 -0.03
N GLY A 339 -10.72 34.06 1.07
CA GLY A 339 -12.18 33.93 1.04
C GLY A 339 -12.69 32.65 0.37
N LEU A 340 -11.82 31.65 0.17
CA LEU A 340 -12.17 30.31 -0.31
C LEU A 340 -12.36 29.38 0.88
N ASN A 341 -13.14 28.33 0.71
CA ASN A 341 -13.21 27.21 1.63
C ASN A 341 -12.04 26.24 1.36
N PHE A 342 -11.44 25.67 2.39
CA PHE A 342 -10.41 24.65 2.25
C PHE A 342 -10.79 23.42 3.05
N LYS A 343 -10.51 22.23 2.50
CA LYS A 343 -10.69 20.94 3.16
C LYS A 343 -9.48 20.07 2.95
N LEU A 344 -9.11 19.29 3.96
CA LEU A 344 -8.05 18.30 3.84
C LEU A 344 -8.64 16.99 3.32
N ALA A 345 -7.88 16.32 2.46
CA ALA A 345 -8.17 14.96 2.04
C ALA A 345 -6.89 14.12 2.10
N PHE A 346 -7.03 12.87 2.49
CA PHE A 346 -5.90 11.99 2.77
C PHE A 346 -5.86 10.83 1.79
N SER A 347 -4.72 10.64 1.15
CA SER A 347 -4.45 9.44 0.36
C SER A 347 -3.83 8.35 1.24
N PRO A 348 -3.97 7.07 0.92
CA PRO A 348 -3.42 5.96 1.71
C PRO A 348 -1.90 5.80 1.57
N ASN A 349 -1.26 6.42 0.58
CA ASN A 349 0.19 6.46 0.40
C ASN A 349 0.63 7.62 -0.50
N TYR A 350 1.93 7.93 -0.50
CA TYR A 350 2.51 9.04 -1.26
C TYR A 350 2.25 8.96 -2.77
N LEU A 351 2.23 7.76 -3.37
CA LEU A 351 2.03 7.60 -4.81
C LEU A 351 0.58 7.83 -5.23
N ASP A 352 -0.36 7.57 -4.33
CA ASP A 352 -1.77 7.76 -4.61
C ASP A 352 -2.15 9.24 -4.68
N VAL A 353 -1.47 10.11 -3.90
CA VAL A 353 -1.72 11.55 -3.92
C VAL A 353 -1.65 12.13 -5.33
N GLY A 354 -0.64 11.71 -6.11
CA GLY A 354 -0.47 12.14 -7.50
C GLY A 354 -1.60 11.64 -8.42
N ASN A 355 -2.06 10.40 -8.23
CA ASN A 355 -3.18 9.87 -9.01
C ASN A 355 -4.48 10.63 -8.69
N GLN A 356 -4.73 10.90 -7.40
CA GLN A 356 -5.92 11.64 -6.95
C GLN A 356 -5.94 13.08 -7.47
N LEU A 357 -4.77 13.72 -7.59
CA LEU A 357 -4.65 15.02 -8.26
C LEU A 357 -4.98 14.92 -9.76
N LEU A 358 -4.41 13.93 -10.46
CA LEU A 358 -4.65 13.68 -11.89
C LEU A 358 -6.12 13.35 -12.20
N GLU A 359 -6.79 12.66 -11.29
CA GLU A 359 -8.22 12.30 -11.36
C GLU A 359 -9.14 13.50 -11.04
N GLY A 360 -8.59 14.63 -10.58
CA GLY A 360 -9.35 15.83 -10.22
C GLY A 360 -10.00 15.78 -8.84
N ASN A 361 -9.70 14.75 -8.04
CA ASN A 361 -10.22 14.60 -6.68
C ASN A 361 -9.62 15.64 -5.72
N TYR A 362 -8.41 16.13 -6.03
CA TYR A 362 -7.74 17.21 -5.33
C TYR A 362 -7.59 18.42 -6.25
N LYS A 363 -7.87 19.63 -5.73
CA LYS A 363 -7.57 20.89 -6.45
C LYS A 363 -6.14 21.37 -6.18
N LEU A 364 -5.60 20.99 -5.03
CA LEU A 364 -4.24 21.28 -4.58
C LEU A 364 -3.70 20.05 -3.85
N SER A 365 -2.44 19.70 -4.06
CA SER A 365 -1.82 18.56 -3.38
C SER A 365 -0.43 18.86 -2.87
N ILE A 366 -0.07 18.24 -1.74
CA ILE A 366 1.30 18.22 -1.24
C ILE A 366 1.94 16.94 -1.75
N LEU A 367 2.74 17.06 -2.81
CA LEU A 367 3.43 15.93 -3.44
C LEU A 367 4.86 15.86 -2.98
N THR A 368 5.31 14.65 -2.66
CA THR A 368 6.75 14.38 -2.60
C THR A 368 7.33 14.47 -4.01
N PRO A 369 8.62 14.79 -4.15
CA PRO A 369 9.27 14.85 -5.46
C PRO A 369 9.14 13.54 -6.24
N VAL A 370 9.22 12.40 -5.55
CA VAL A 370 9.03 11.07 -6.16
C VAL A 370 7.61 10.91 -6.68
N ALA A 371 6.60 11.27 -5.87
CA ALA A 371 5.21 11.19 -6.29
C ALA A 371 4.90 12.09 -7.49
N LEU A 372 5.48 13.30 -7.52
CA LEU A 372 5.36 14.22 -8.65
C LEU A 372 5.95 13.61 -9.93
N VAL A 373 7.21 13.16 -9.90
CA VAL A 373 7.85 12.54 -11.07
C VAL A 373 7.10 11.30 -11.54
N MET A 374 6.61 10.47 -10.61
CA MET A 374 5.83 9.29 -10.98
C MET A 374 4.48 9.65 -11.59
N ALA A 375 3.80 10.69 -11.10
CA ALA A 375 2.53 11.14 -11.66
C ALA A 375 2.72 11.73 -13.06
N GLU A 376 3.75 12.54 -13.27
CA GLU A 376 4.13 13.08 -14.60
C GLU A 376 4.46 11.97 -15.61
N ASN A 377 5.13 10.90 -15.18
CA ASN A 377 5.47 9.78 -16.07
C ASN A 377 4.25 8.92 -16.45
N LYS A 378 3.15 8.99 -15.69
CA LYS A 378 1.95 8.17 -15.91
C LYS A 378 0.92 8.82 -16.82
N SER A 379 0.98 10.14 -17.00
CA SER A 379 -0.07 10.90 -17.67
C SER A 379 0.50 12.04 -18.49
N ASN A 380 -0.15 12.34 -19.62
CA ASN A 380 0.15 13.54 -20.40
C ASN A 380 -0.50 14.81 -19.80
N ILE A 381 -1.26 14.68 -18.71
CA ILE A 381 -1.85 15.82 -18.01
C ILE A 381 -0.72 16.59 -17.31
N GLN A 382 -0.60 17.87 -17.64
CA GLN A 382 0.40 18.73 -17.03
C GLN A 382 0.08 18.94 -15.54
N LEU A 383 1.03 18.60 -14.67
CA LEU A 383 1.04 19.01 -13.27
C LEU A 383 1.85 20.30 -13.13
N MET A 384 1.42 21.18 -12.24
CA MET A 384 2.04 22.48 -12.02
C MET A 384 2.38 22.66 -10.54
N PRO A 385 3.64 22.45 -10.14
CA PRO A 385 4.13 22.90 -8.84
C PRO A 385 3.96 24.42 -8.73
N LEU A 386 3.16 24.90 -7.78
CA LEU A 386 2.99 26.32 -7.52
C LEU A 386 4.09 26.85 -6.61
N LEU A 387 4.41 26.08 -5.56
CA LEU A 387 5.35 26.43 -4.52
C LEU A 387 6.06 25.18 -3.99
N GLN A 388 7.24 25.38 -3.42
CA GLN A 388 8.00 24.35 -2.73
C GLN A 388 8.19 24.76 -1.27
N ARG A 389 8.00 23.82 -0.34
CA ARG A 389 8.17 24.11 1.09
C ARG A 389 9.62 24.44 1.43
N THR A 390 9.84 25.27 2.43
CA THR A 390 11.17 25.49 3.03
C THR A 390 11.24 24.95 4.46
N ILE A 391 12.43 24.49 4.85
CA ILE A 391 12.80 24.21 6.24
C ILE A 391 14.20 24.78 6.48
N ALA A 392 14.38 25.58 7.52
CA ALA A 392 15.58 26.36 7.77
C ALA A 392 16.05 27.15 6.53
N GLY A 393 15.09 27.71 5.78
CA GLY A 393 15.30 28.43 4.52
C GLY A 393 15.73 27.58 3.32
N LYS A 394 15.82 26.25 3.47
CA LYS A 394 16.26 25.34 2.40
C LYS A 394 15.07 24.68 1.69
N THR A 395 15.18 24.55 0.37
CA THR A 395 14.23 23.84 -0.50
C THR A 395 14.61 22.39 -0.72
N THR A 396 15.81 21.99 -0.30
CA THR A 396 16.31 20.61 -0.41
C THR A 396 16.76 20.10 0.95
N TYR A 397 16.79 18.78 1.11
CA TYR A 397 17.40 18.11 2.26
C TYR A 397 18.31 16.98 1.76
N SER A 398 19.12 16.40 2.65
CA SER A 398 20.02 15.30 2.31
C SER A 398 19.65 14.03 3.06
N GLY A 399 19.72 12.90 2.38
CA GLY A 399 19.83 11.59 3.00
C GLY A 399 21.28 11.31 3.41
N VAL A 400 21.46 10.45 4.40
CA VAL A 400 22.76 9.99 4.86
C VAL A 400 22.74 8.48 5.06
N ILE A 401 23.84 7.83 4.73
CA ILE A 401 24.14 6.45 5.13
C ILE A 401 25.05 6.54 6.35
N ILE A 402 24.57 6.04 7.47
CA ILE A 402 25.26 6.06 8.77
C ILE A 402 25.83 4.68 9.05
N CYS A 403 27.05 4.62 9.60
CA CYS A 403 27.68 3.39 10.08
C CYS A 403 28.39 3.65 11.42
N LYS A 404 28.93 2.60 12.05
CA LYS A 404 29.83 2.78 13.19
C LYS A 404 31.10 3.53 12.76
N ASN A 405 31.63 4.35 13.66
CA ASN A 405 32.91 5.03 13.50
C ASN A 405 34.06 4.01 13.58
N ASN A 406 34.22 3.26 12.50
CA ASN A 406 35.19 2.19 12.34
C ASN A 406 36.18 2.61 11.24
N PRO A 407 37.50 2.57 11.50
CA PRO A 407 38.53 2.88 10.50
C PRO A 407 38.46 2.01 9.24
N LYS A 408 37.80 0.85 9.29
CA LYS A 408 37.63 -0.06 8.14
C LYS A 408 36.46 0.31 7.21
N LEU A 409 35.56 1.22 7.62
CA LEU A 409 34.36 1.57 6.86
C LEU A 409 34.47 2.98 6.30
N ASN A 410 35.09 3.21 5.15
CA ASN A 410 35.31 4.57 4.63
C ASN A 410 34.56 4.85 3.32
N THR A 411 34.17 3.80 2.62
CA THR A 411 33.44 3.85 1.35
C THR A 411 32.23 2.92 1.40
N LEU A 412 31.30 3.10 0.46
CA LEU A 412 30.17 2.18 0.30
C LEU A 412 30.62 0.73 0.03
N ASN A 413 31.76 0.54 -0.63
CA ASN A 413 32.33 -0.77 -0.93
C ASN A 413 32.80 -1.51 0.33
N ASP A 414 33.14 -0.79 1.40
CA ASP A 414 33.57 -1.39 2.67
C ASP A 414 32.42 -2.02 3.45
N LEU A 415 31.16 -1.78 3.04
CA LEU A 415 29.98 -2.43 3.59
C LEU A 415 29.75 -3.86 3.05
N LYS A 416 30.64 -4.36 2.19
CA LYS A 416 30.54 -5.69 1.59
C LYS A 416 30.47 -6.76 2.69
N ASP A 417 29.59 -7.73 2.48
CA ASP A 417 29.27 -8.82 3.42
C ASP A 417 28.72 -8.34 4.78
N GLY A 418 28.41 -7.05 4.90
CA GLY A 418 27.76 -6.45 6.07
C GLY A 418 26.23 -6.57 6.04
N VAL A 419 25.62 -6.02 7.08
CA VAL A 419 24.17 -5.96 7.29
C VAL A 419 23.69 -4.51 7.13
N PHE A 420 22.77 -4.27 6.21
CA PHE A 420 22.20 -2.95 5.96
C PHE A 420 20.74 -2.85 6.42
N ALA A 421 20.44 -1.90 7.30
CA ALA A 421 19.10 -1.58 7.75
C ALA A 421 18.50 -0.41 6.95
N PHE A 422 17.59 -0.71 6.03
CA PHE A 422 16.71 0.31 5.47
C PHE A 422 15.69 0.74 6.53
N THR A 423 15.17 1.96 6.42
CA THR A 423 14.13 2.43 7.35
C THR A 423 12.77 1.84 7.00
N GLU A 424 12.17 2.29 5.90
CA GLU A 424 10.83 1.87 5.47
C GLU A 424 10.76 1.63 3.96
N PRO A 425 9.83 0.79 3.48
CA PRO A 425 9.68 0.51 2.05
C PRO A 425 9.43 1.74 1.18
N ASP A 426 8.68 2.73 1.61
CA ASP A 426 8.36 3.92 0.80
C ASP A 426 9.26 5.12 1.09
N SER A 427 10.25 4.98 1.99
CA SER A 427 11.13 6.08 2.37
C SER A 427 12.07 6.52 1.24
N ILE A 428 12.07 7.83 0.95
CA ILE A 428 12.91 8.43 -0.09
C ILE A 428 14.39 8.39 0.30
N SER A 429 14.75 9.06 1.40
CA SER A 429 16.12 9.12 1.94
C SER A 429 16.57 7.80 2.54
N GLY A 430 15.61 7.03 3.05
CA GLY A 430 15.85 5.82 3.82
C GLY A 430 15.86 4.52 3.02
N ARG A 431 15.37 4.54 1.78
CA ARG A 431 15.41 3.39 0.86
C ARG A 431 15.67 3.81 -0.58
N LEU A 432 14.82 4.64 -1.20
CA LEU A 432 14.86 4.86 -2.65
C LEU A 432 16.20 5.45 -3.14
N TYR A 433 16.67 6.52 -2.49
CA TYR A 433 17.98 7.09 -2.78
C TYR A 433 19.12 6.11 -2.50
N PRO A 434 19.21 5.49 -1.30
CA PRO A 434 20.20 4.44 -1.05
C PRO A 434 20.22 3.34 -2.11
N LEU A 435 19.06 2.84 -2.54
CA LEU A 435 18.96 1.84 -3.62
C LEU A 435 19.53 2.34 -4.95
N GLY A 436 19.20 3.57 -5.34
CA GLY A 436 19.71 4.16 -6.57
C GLY A 436 21.21 4.40 -6.52
N ILE A 437 21.71 4.87 -5.37
CA ILE A 437 23.14 5.07 -5.12
C ILE A 437 23.89 3.74 -5.19
N PHE A 438 23.38 2.68 -4.57
CA PHE A 438 23.98 1.35 -4.68
C PHE A 438 24.02 0.88 -6.13
N LYS A 439 22.90 0.98 -6.87
CA LYS A 439 22.89 0.62 -8.30
C LYS A 439 23.88 1.46 -9.13
N LYS A 440 23.95 2.76 -8.91
CA LYS A 440 24.89 3.68 -9.60
C LYS A 440 26.35 3.31 -9.34
N ASN A 441 26.65 2.73 -8.18
CA ASN A 441 27.98 2.23 -7.80
C ASN A 441 28.18 0.74 -8.11
N ASN A 442 27.32 0.13 -8.93
CA ASN A 442 27.38 -1.31 -9.28
C ASN A 442 27.28 -2.26 -8.06
N ILE A 443 26.66 -1.81 -6.98
CA ILE A 443 26.41 -2.60 -5.77
C ILE A 443 25.06 -3.31 -5.91
N HIS A 444 25.13 -4.63 -6.14
CA HIS A 444 23.96 -5.50 -6.19
C HIS A 444 23.63 -6.03 -4.80
N LEU A 445 22.54 -5.55 -4.19
CA LEU A 445 22.25 -5.79 -2.77
C LEU A 445 22.35 -7.25 -2.32
N LYS A 446 21.79 -8.18 -3.11
CA LYS A 446 21.69 -9.60 -2.74
C LYS A 446 23.04 -10.32 -2.71
N THR A 447 24.00 -9.85 -3.50
CA THR A 447 25.33 -10.46 -3.60
C THR A 447 26.39 -9.66 -2.86
N PHE A 448 26.11 -8.39 -2.57
CA PHE A 448 27.03 -7.49 -1.91
C PHE A 448 26.86 -7.49 -0.40
N PHE A 449 25.63 -7.44 0.11
CA PHE A 449 25.35 -7.48 1.54
C PHE A 449 25.07 -8.92 1.98
N LYS A 450 25.52 -9.28 3.18
CA LYS A 450 25.11 -10.53 3.82
C LYS A 450 23.61 -10.54 4.11
N LYS A 451 23.07 -9.39 4.50
CA LYS A 451 21.63 -9.23 4.78
C LYS A 451 21.22 -7.77 4.61
N THR A 452 20.02 -7.57 4.08
CA THR A 452 19.32 -6.29 4.18
C THR A 452 17.94 -6.51 4.78
N TYR A 453 17.39 -5.51 5.47
CA TYR A 453 16.03 -5.56 6.02
C TYR A 453 15.49 -4.15 6.27
N TYR A 454 14.18 -4.05 6.57
CA TYR A 454 13.54 -2.80 6.99
C TYR A 454 13.41 -2.77 8.50
N ALA A 455 13.92 -1.72 9.15
CA ALA A 455 13.85 -1.53 10.60
C ALA A 455 12.52 -0.89 11.04
N GLY A 456 11.74 -0.37 10.10
CA GLY A 456 10.39 0.17 10.31
C GLY A 456 10.32 1.66 10.61
N CYS A 457 11.42 2.31 11.02
CA CYS A 457 11.51 3.78 11.11
C CYS A 457 12.97 4.23 11.30
N PRO A 458 13.30 5.52 11.11
CA PRO A 458 14.65 6.09 11.31
C PRO A 458 15.26 5.79 12.68
N LYS A 459 14.46 5.91 13.76
CA LYS A 459 14.92 5.65 15.13
C LYS A 459 15.37 4.19 15.31
N SER A 460 14.58 3.24 14.81
CA SER A 460 14.91 1.80 14.88
C SER A 460 16.15 1.48 14.05
N ALA A 461 16.25 2.03 12.84
CA ALA A 461 17.40 1.79 11.96
C ALA A 461 18.71 2.29 12.57
N LEU A 462 18.71 3.50 13.15
CA LEU A 462 19.85 4.03 13.90
C LEU A 462 20.16 3.19 15.14
N GLY A 463 19.13 2.76 15.89
CA GLY A 463 19.29 1.86 17.03
C GLY A 463 19.91 0.51 16.68
N ASP A 464 19.60 -0.03 15.50
CA ASP A 464 20.19 -1.26 14.99
C ASP A 464 21.68 -1.09 14.66
N VAL A 465 22.10 0.07 14.14
CA VAL A 465 23.54 0.36 13.94
C VAL A 465 24.25 0.55 15.28
N ILE A 466 23.66 1.30 16.20
CA ILE A 466 24.22 1.55 17.55
C ILE A 466 24.46 0.21 18.27
N SER A 467 23.44 -0.65 18.30
CA SER A 467 23.52 -1.98 18.94
C SER A 467 24.40 -2.98 18.20
N GLY A 468 24.80 -2.69 16.95
CA GLY A 468 25.57 -3.61 16.10
C GLY A 468 24.74 -4.73 15.47
N ARG A 469 23.41 -4.61 15.46
CA ARG A 469 22.52 -5.49 14.70
C ARG A 469 22.64 -5.25 13.19
N ALA A 470 22.93 -4.01 12.80
CA ALA A 470 23.28 -3.61 11.45
C ALA A 470 24.66 -2.91 11.44
N ASP A 471 25.35 -3.01 10.30
CA ASP A 471 26.63 -2.33 10.08
C ASP A 471 26.41 -0.90 9.55
N ALA A 472 25.33 -0.69 8.80
CA ALA A 472 24.92 0.62 8.32
C ALA A 472 23.39 0.75 8.17
N CYS A 473 22.90 1.98 8.17
CA CYS A 473 21.51 2.32 7.89
C CYS A 473 21.40 3.60 7.07
N ALA A 474 20.20 3.94 6.59
CA ALA A 474 19.92 5.20 5.91
C ALA A 474 18.75 5.98 6.54
N CYS A 475 18.94 7.28 6.72
CA CYS A 475 17.94 8.24 7.20
C CYS A 475 18.22 9.63 6.60
N THR A 476 17.48 10.66 7.00
CA THR A 476 17.86 12.05 6.70
C THR A 476 18.97 12.55 7.63
N GLU A 477 19.73 13.52 7.16
CA GLU A 477 20.72 14.21 8.00
C GLU A 477 20.07 14.79 9.27
N HIS A 478 18.89 15.41 9.13
CA HIS A 478 18.15 15.96 10.26
C HIS A 478 17.74 14.90 11.30
N GLU A 479 17.27 13.72 10.85
CA GLU A 479 16.93 12.61 11.76
C GLU A 479 18.15 12.07 12.48
N PHE A 480 19.30 11.96 11.79
CA PHE A 480 20.54 11.54 12.46
C PHE A 480 20.92 12.53 13.57
N GLU A 481 20.85 13.83 13.28
CA GLU A 481 21.18 14.90 14.23
C GLU A 481 20.22 14.96 15.43
N THR A 482 18.92 14.71 15.21
CA THR A 482 17.87 14.88 16.23
C THR A 482 17.52 13.62 17.00
N LEU A 483 17.77 12.42 16.43
CA LEU A 483 17.48 11.15 17.09
C LEU A 483 18.69 10.59 17.85
N VAL A 484 19.91 11.02 17.51
CA VAL A 484 21.15 10.65 18.24
C VAL A 484 21.66 11.87 19.00
N THR A 485 21.02 12.18 20.12
CA THR A 485 21.30 13.39 20.91
C THR A 485 22.45 13.23 21.90
N ASP A 486 22.78 12.00 22.31
CA ASP A 486 23.90 11.74 23.22
C ASP A 486 25.24 11.91 22.48
N PRO A 487 26.09 12.89 22.86
CA PRO A 487 27.37 13.12 22.20
C PRO A 487 28.31 11.90 22.22
N ALA A 488 28.27 11.10 23.28
CA ALA A 488 29.11 9.91 23.40
C ALA A 488 28.68 8.84 22.38
N VAL A 489 27.37 8.61 22.24
CA VAL A 489 26.83 7.70 21.21
C VAL A 489 27.11 8.24 19.82
N LYS A 490 26.91 9.54 19.60
CA LYS A 490 27.14 10.18 18.29
C LYS A 490 28.59 10.05 17.84
N ALA A 491 29.56 10.15 18.76
CA ALA A 491 30.98 9.93 18.47
C ALA A 491 31.32 8.49 18.03
N THR A 492 30.45 7.51 18.36
CA THR A 492 30.58 6.12 17.90
C THR A 492 30.04 5.87 16.51
N LEU A 493 29.42 6.87 15.87
CA LEU A 493 28.83 6.78 14.54
C LEU A 493 29.52 7.75 13.58
N LYS A 494 29.41 7.49 12.29
CA LYS A 494 29.82 8.44 11.25
C LYS A 494 28.92 8.34 10.02
N VAL A 495 28.81 9.47 9.32
CA VAL A 495 28.22 9.53 7.98
C VAL A 495 29.22 8.92 6.99
N LEU A 496 28.85 7.79 6.38
CA LEU A 496 29.65 7.12 5.36
C LEU A 496 29.42 7.74 3.97
N TYR A 497 28.20 8.21 3.72
CA TYR A 497 27.81 8.79 2.45
C TYR A 497 26.65 9.76 2.65
N SER A 498 26.69 10.89 1.95
CA SER A 498 25.57 11.84 1.87
C SER A 498 25.00 11.82 0.45
N THR A 499 23.68 11.79 0.33
CA THR A 499 23.02 11.84 -0.97
C THR A 499 23.26 13.20 -1.64
N PRO A 500 23.14 13.29 -2.98
CA PRO A 500 22.83 14.57 -3.62
C PRO A 500 21.60 15.22 -3.01
N PRO A 501 21.41 16.54 -3.17
CA PRO A 501 20.22 17.24 -2.69
C PRO A 501 18.93 16.55 -3.14
N ILE A 502 18.05 16.29 -2.17
CA ILE A 502 16.72 15.75 -2.38
C ILE A 502 15.75 16.93 -2.34
N PRO A 503 14.94 17.17 -3.38
CA PRO A 503 13.99 18.27 -3.35
C PRO A 503 12.98 18.09 -2.20
N SER A 504 12.51 19.20 -1.63
CA SER A 504 11.40 19.18 -0.68
C SER A 504 10.06 19.10 -1.43
N GLU A 505 8.99 18.87 -0.66
CA GLU A 505 7.65 18.68 -1.21
C GLU A 505 7.12 19.91 -1.95
N TYR A 506 6.31 19.63 -2.97
CA TYR A 506 5.70 20.61 -3.85
C TYR A 506 4.21 20.73 -3.57
N TRP A 507 3.75 21.96 -3.47
CA TRP A 507 2.33 22.32 -3.49
C TRP A 507 1.91 22.42 -4.96
N THR A 508 1.20 21.41 -5.43
CA THR A 508 1.01 21.12 -6.85
C THR A 508 -0.47 21.13 -7.21
N VAL A 509 -0.78 21.67 -8.38
CA VAL A 509 -2.13 21.69 -8.96
C VAL A 509 -2.13 21.06 -10.34
N LEU A 510 -3.31 20.84 -10.91
CA LEU A 510 -3.43 20.57 -12.34
C LEU A 510 -3.07 21.83 -13.14
N GLY A 511 -2.34 21.65 -14.24
CA GLY A 511 -2.00 22.73 -15.17
C GLY A 511 -3.23 23.38 -15.79
N THR A 512 -4.37 22.68 -15.85
CA THR A 512 -5.66 23.20 -16.31
C THR A 512 -6.46 23.98 -15.26
N LEU A 513 -5.99 24.06 -14.01
CA LEU A 513 -6.70 24.81 -12.96
C LEU A 513 -6.76 26.30 -13.31
N ASP A 514 -7.88 26.95 -13.01
CA ASP A 514 -8.10 28.38 -13.29
C ASP A 514 -6.96 29.27 -12.77
N GLU A 515 -6.46 30.16 -13.61
CA GLU A 515 -5.30 31.01 -13.31
C GLU A 515 -5.56 31.98 -12.15
N LYS A 516 -6.79 32.49 -12.01
CA LYS A 516 -7.12 33.35 -10.87
C LYS A 516 -7.06 32.55 -9.58
N LEU A 517 -7.55 31.32 -9.58
CA LEU A 517 -7.48 30.43 -8.43
C LEU A 517 -6.04 30.05 -8.08
N LYS A 518 -5.20 29.70 -9.08
CA LYS A 518 -3.78 29.41 -8.89
C LYS A 518 -3.06 30.58 -8.19
N ASN A 519 -3.22 31.78 -8.74
CA ASN A 519 -2.58 32.99 -8.20
C ASN A 519 -3.10 33.29 -6.80
N LYS A 520 -4.40 33.18 -6.55
CA LYS A 520 -4.98 33.42 -5.22
C LYS A 520 -4.40 32.48 -4.15
N ILE A 521 -4.25 31.19 -4.46
CA ILE A 521 -3.63 30.21 -3.54
C ILE A 521 -2.14 30.53 -3.36
N LYS A 522 -1.42 30.78 -4.46
CA LYS A 522 0.01 31.07 -4.47
C LYS A 522 0.34 32.31 -3.65
N ASP A 523 -0.36 33.41 -3.90
CA ASP A 523 -0.16 34.70 -3.25
C ASP A 523 -0.38 34.58 -1.74
N ALA A 524 -1.48 33.95 -1.32
CA ALA A 524 -1.76 33.71 0.09
C ALA A 524 -0.65 32.92 0.80
N LEU A 525 -0.20 31.80 0.21
CA LEU A 525 0.89 31.02 0.79
C LEU A 525 2.21 31.80 0.85
N THR A 526 2.55 32.56 -0.20
CA THR A 526 3.79 33.36 -0.21
C THR A 526 3.76 34.56 0.73
N LYS A 527 2.59 35.13 1.02
CA LYS A 527 2.43 36.26 1.94
C LYS A 527 2.89 35.91 3.36
N LEU A 528 2.78 34.64 3.77
CA LEU A 528 3.31 34.15 5.04
C LEU A 528 4.82 34.40 5.19
N ASN A 529 5.59 34.44 4.10
CA ASN A 529 7.02 34.66 4.18
C ASN A 529 7.41 36.05 4.73
N GLY A 530 6.52 37.04 4.59
CA GLY A 530 6.77 38.44 4.97
C GLY A 530 6.59 38.75 6.46
N ASP A 531 6.00 37.84 7.25
CA ASP A 531 5.73 38.04 8.67
C ASP A 531 6.15 36.79 9.46
N LYS A 532 7.27 36.89 10.18
CA LYS A 532 7.82 35.77 10.96
C LYS A 532 6.83 35.26 12.02
N GLN A 533 6.15 36.15 12.73
CA GLN A 533 5.26 35.74 13.82
C GLN A 533 4.02 35.03 13.27
N LEU A 534 3.44 35.56 12.19
CA LEU A 534 2.33 34.92 11.51
C LEU A 534 2.76 33.57 10.92
N LYS A 535 3.93 33.51 10.28
CA LYS A 535 4.49 32.30 9.71
C LYS A 535 4.70 31.20 10.74
N ASP A 536 5.35 31.51 11.86
CA ASP A 536 5.62 30.55 12.92
C ASP A 536 4.30 30.02 13.52
N LYS A 537 3.29 30.91 13.68
CA LYS A 537 1.94 30.53 14.15
C LYS A 537 1.20 29.62 13.17
N VAL A 538 1.28 29.91 11.86
CA VAL A 538 0.48 29.24 10.83
C VAL A 538 1.13 27.94 10.35
N LEU A 539 2.45 27.93 10.22
CA LEU A 539 3.23 26.84 9.61
C LEU A 539 3.99 25.98 10.62
N GLY A 540 4.20 26.47 11.84
CA GLY A 540 5.04 25.78 12.84
C GLY A 540 4.53 24.37 13.17
N ALA A 541 3.21 24.18 13.25
CA ALA A 541 2.61 22.89 13.58
C ALA A 541 2.71 21.83 12.45
N ILE A 542 3.04 22.26 11.22
CA ILE A 542 3.34 21.38 10.08
C ILE A 542 4.83 21.35 9.73
N PHE A 543 5.68 21.94 10.59
CA PHE A 543 7.14 21.96 10.48
C PHE A 543 7.68 22.68 9.24
N TYR A 544 6.97 23.69 8.75
CA TYR A 544 7.40 24.52 7.63
C TYR A 544 7.89 25.88 8.15
N ASP A 545 8.88 26.47 7.50
CA ASP A 545 9.34 27.83 7.80
C ASP A 545 9.13 28.82 6.64
N GLY A 546 8.36 28.41 5.62
CA GLY A 546 8.01 29.23 4.47
C GLY A 546 7.75 28.44 3.19
N PHE A 547 7.60 29.20 2.12
CA PHE A 547 7.42 28.72 0.75
C PHE A 547 8.38 29.41 -0.20
N SER A 548 8.80 28.71 -1.25
CA SER A 548 9.68 29.22 -2.31
C SER A 548 9.08 28.90 -3.67
N GLN A 549 9.59 29.56 -4.71
CA GLN A 549 9.31 29.08 -6.07
C GLN A 549 9.90 27.67 -6.24
N PRO A 550 9.21 26.75 -6.95
CA PRO A 550 9.76 25.43 -7.21
C PRO A 550 11.12 25.53 -7.89
N SER A 551 12.15 24.92 -7.29
CA SER A 551 13.47 24.82 -7.92
C SER A 551 13.63 23.49 -8.66
N SER A 552 14.53 23.50 -9.64
CA SER A 552 14.98 22.28 -10.34
C SER A 552 16.04 21.50 -9.56
N ASP A 553 16.47 22.01 -8.40
CA ASP A 553 17.60 21.45 -7.66
C ASP A 553 17.28 20.04 -7.17
N GLY A 554 18.13 19.09 -7.51
CA GLY A 554 17.96 17.68 -7.16
C GLY A 554 16.90 16.93 -7.96
N VAL A 555 16.14 17.61 -8.84
CA VAL A 555 15.08 16.96 -9.64
C VAL A 555 15.66 16.07 -10.73
N ASN A 556 16.75 16.49 -11.38
CA ASN A 556 17.41 15.69 -12.41
C ASN A 556 18.07 14.46 -11.80
N GLU A 557 18.79 14.63 -10.70
CA GLU A 557 19.40 13.54 -9.92
C GLU A 557 18.35 12.55 -9.44
N LEU A 558 17.22 13.06 -8.95
CA LEU A 558 16.07 12.23 -8.59
C LEU A 558 15.58 11.40 -9.78
N LYS A 559 15.39 12.01 -10.95
CA LYS A 559 14.94 11.31 -12.17
C LYS A 559 15.94 10.23 -12.59
N GLU A 560 17.24 10.48 -12.51
CA GLU A 560 18.26 9.47 -12.78
C GLU A 560 18.22 8.31 -11.77
N ILE A 561 18.13 8.62 -10.48
CA ILE A 561 18.01 7.61 -9.41
C ILE A 561 16.78 6.75 -9.63
N LEU A 562 15.64 7.36 -9.94
CA LEU A 562 14.38 6.68 -10.19
C LEU A 562 14.47 5.74 -11.41
N LYS A 563 15.11 6.17 -12.51
CA LYS A 563 15.37 5.32 -13.70
C LYS A 563 16.21 4.08 -13.39
N LEU A 564 17.08 4.14 -12.37
CA LEU A 564 17.89 2.99 -11.99
C LEU A 564 17.08 1.97 -11.19
N ILE A 565 16.13 2.41 -10.37
CA ILE A 565 15.45 1.55 -9.37
C ILE A 565 14.05 1.11 -9.76
N MET A 566 13.36 1.87 -10.60
CA MET A 566 12.08 1.50 -11.24
C MET A 566 12.36 0.82 -12.57
#